data_AF-A0A963QH22-F1
#
_entry.id   AF-A0A963QH22-F1
#
_cell.length_a   1.000
_cell.length_b   1.000
_cell.length_c   1.000
_cell.angle_alpha   90.00
_cell.angle_beta   90.00
_cell.angle_gamma   90.00
#
_symmetry.space_group_name_H-M   'P 1'
#
loop_
_entity.id
_entity.type
_entity.pdbx_description
1 polymer ?
#
loop_
_entity_poly.entity_id
_entity_poly.type
_entity_poly.pdbx_seq_one_letter_code
_entity_poly.pdbx_strand_id
1 'polypeptide(L)'
;MVDLHSQHTIREEKSGPMLGGYALNVGHRSDVYVSSRSIIQLDIDSKGEKDGGTGRLLKVTRSAPSIDVTGPLIGDFEWIANSTHWHEPGIGAIKYRISILPDRDILPDEHKPVLEALDEQLGGCLDRDAWPLSQAFYAPSCPAHAAQDAFIAHNTGRPLPVDVFVARGRQILAAREQLSAQSVANASPQPVRIPETPENIRIVEGMLAAIPASGDRGPWRDVVWSTAC
;
A
#
# COMPACT_ATOMS: atom_id res chain seq x y z
N MET A 1 -36.51 -1.93 -13.42
CA MET A 1 -35.40 -1.45 -12.57
C MET A 1 -34.11 -1.87 -13.24
N VAL A 2 -33.24 -0.92 -13.57
CA VAL A 2 -31.89 -1.26 -14.03
C VAL A 2 -31.15 -1.78 -12.80
N ASP A 3 -30.66 -3.01 -12.87
CA ASP A 3 -29.77 -3.53 -11.84
C ASP A 3 -28.44 -2.75 -11.93
N LEU A 4 -28.25 -1.80 -11.03
CA LEU A 4 -27.03 -1.00 -10.97
C LEU A 4 -25.82 -1.85 -10.55
N HIS A 5 -26.04 -3.06 -10.01
CA HIS A 5 -24.98 -4.00 -9.65
C HIS A 5 -24.50 -4.84 -10.84
N SER A 6 -25.22 -4.84 -11.97
CA SER A 6 -24.89 -5.65 -13.15
C SER A 6 -24.09 -4.90 -14.22
N GLN A 7 -23.78 -3.61 -14.02
CA GLN A 7 -23.13 -2.78 -15.04
C GLN A 7 -21.67 -2.48 -14.70
N HIS A 8 -20.79 -3.26 -15.30
CA HIS A 8 -19.37 -2.93 -15.39
C HIS A 8 -19.14 -1.86 -16.45
N THR A 9 -18.38 -0.81 -16.10
CA THR A 9 -17.96 0.16 -17.10
C THR A 9 -16.65 -0.28 -17.75
N ILE A 10 -16.66 -0.44 -19.07
CA ILE A 10 -15.46 -0.72 -19.88
C ILE A 10 -14.90 0.61 -20.38
N ARG A 11 -13.60 0.84 -20.17
CA ARG A 11 -12.89 2.04 -20.67
C ARG A 11 -11.47 1.67 -21.08
N GLU A 12 -11.03 2.15 -22.24
CA GLU A 12 -9.65 1.94 -22.72
C GLU A 12 -8.62 2.64 -21.82
N GLU A 13 -8.93 3.84 -21.33
CA GLU A 13 -8.06 4.62 -20.46
C GLU A 13 -8.58 4.70 -19.01
N LYS A 14 -7.66 5.00 -18.08
CA LYS A 14 -7.99 5.34 -16.68
C LYS A 14 -8.57 6.76 -16.59
N SER A 15 -9.80 6.93 -17.09
CA SER A 15 -10.53 8.20 -17.11
C SER A 15 -11.93 8.06 -16.49
N GLY A 16 -12.57 9.19 -16.16
CA GLY A 16 -13.98 9.26 -15.75
C GLY A 16 -14.24 9.87 -14.37
N PRO A 17 -15.46 9.74 -13.83
CA PRO A 17 -15.84 10.37 -12.56
C PRO A 17 -15.04 9.78 -11.40
N MET A 18 -14.67 10.66 -10.46
CA MET A 18 -13.99 10.29 -9.22
C MET A 18 -14.94 10.39 -8.04
N LEU A 19 -14.83 9.44 -7.11
CA LEU A 19 -15.49 9.45 -5.82
C LEU A 19 -14.42 9.52 -4.73
N GLY A 20 -14.50 10.53 -3.87
CA GLY A 20 -13.64 10.66 -2.70
C GLY A 20 -14.30 10.18 -1.41
N GLY A 21 -15.62 10.34 -1.31
CA GLY A 21 -16.39 10.11 -0.09
C GLY A 21 -15.80 10.80 1.13
N TYR A 22 -15.27 12.02 0.93
CA TYR A 22 -14.75 12.90 1.95
C TYR A 22 -15.49 14.24 1.93
N ALA A 23 -15.63 14.86 3.09
CA ALA A 23 -16.07 16.24 3.23
C ALA A 23 -14.86 17.17 3.22
N LEU A 24 -14.97 18.32 2.55
CA LEU A 24 -13.92 19.33 2.47
C LEU A 24 -14.32 20.58 3.25
N ASN A 25 -13.39 21.10 4.07
CA ASN A 25 -13.54 22.37 4.78
C ASN A 25 -13.19 23.57 3.89
N VAL A 26 -12.40 23.36 2.84
CA VAL A 26 -11.96 24.37 1.88
C VAL A 26 -11.96 23.75 0.48
N GLY A 27 -12.34 24.52 -0.54
CA GLY A 27 -12.72 24.06 -1.88
C GLY A 27 -11.68 23.35 -2.76
N HIS A 28 -10.58 22.83 -2.22
CA HIS A 28 -9.64 21.99 -2.97
C HIS A 28 -9.17 20.77 -2.18
N ARG A 29 -8.83 19.70 -2.92
CA ARG A 29 -8.47 18.39 -2.38
C ARG A 29 -7.04 18.40 -1.83
N SER A 30 -6.93 18.32 -0.51
CA SER A 30 -5.69 18.07 0.23
C SER A 30 -6.05 17.45 1.58
N ASP A 31 -5.18 16.61 2.14
CA ASP A 31 -5.43 15.92 3.40
C ASP A 31 -5.76 16.92 4.53
N VAL A 32 -5.11 18.08 4.55
CA VAL A 32 -5.33 19.14 5.56
C VAL A 32 -6.72 19.78 5.49
N TYR A 33 -7.46 19.62 4.38
CA TYR A 33 -8.79 20.20 4.20
C TYR A 33 -9.90 19.16 4.30
N VAL A 34 -9.59 17.89 4.50
CA VAL A 34 -10.62 16.87 4.72
C VAL A 34 -11.10 16.93 6.17
N SER A 35 -12.40 17.12 6.38
CA SER A 35 -13.02 17.09 7.71
C SER A 35 -13.45 15.71 8.14
N SER A 36 -13.91 14.88 7.20
CA SER A 36 -14.33 13.51 7.47
C SER A 36 -14.33 12.65 6.20
N ARG A 37 -14.38 11.33 6.37
CA ARG A 37 -14.75 10.37 5.32
C ARG A 37 -16.00 9.58 5.68
N SER A 38 -16.93 9.50 4.75
CA SER A 38 -18.18 8.74 4.90
C SER A 38 -18.15 7.37 4.19
N ILE A 39 -17.05 7.06 3.49
CA ILE A 39 -16.82 5.75 2.85
C ILE A 39 -15.34 5.37 2.98
N ILE A 40 -15.10 4.07 3.13
CA ILE A 40 -13.76 3.49 3.07
C ILE A 40 -13.58 2.83 1.72
N GLN A 41 -12.46 3.11 1.05
CA GLN A 41 -12.11 2.52 -0.23
C GLN A 41 -10.70 1.95 -0.15
N LEU A 42 -10.58 0.65 -0.37
CA LEU A 42 -9.36 -0.13 -0.19
C LEU A 42 -8.94 -0.70 -1.55
N ASP A 43 -7.81 -0.24 -2.09
CA ASP A 43 -7.23 -0.84 -3.29
C ASP A 43 -6.35 -2.03 -2.89
N ILE A 44 -6.54 -3.16 -3.58
CA ILE A 44 -5.71 -4.36 -3.49
C ILE A 44 -5.11 -4.57 -4.87
N ASP A 45 -3.77 -4.58 -4.96
CA ASP A 45 -3.03 -4.56 -6.22
C ASP A 45 -1.82 -5.50 -6.17
N SER A 46 -1.69 -6.36 -7.19
CA SER A 46 -0.46 -7.06 -7.47
C SER A 46 0.69 -6.04 -7.64
N LYS A 47 1.89 -6.41 -7.23
CA LYS A 47 3.10 -5.59 -7.43
C LYS A 47 4.01 -6.26 -8.46
N GLY A 48 4.79 -5.46 -9.16
CA GLY A 48 5.56 -5.93 -10.29
C GLY A 48 6.24 -4.82 -11.07
N GLU A 49 6.93 -5.22 -12.14
CA GLU A 49 7.52 -4.32 -13.11
C GLU A 49 6.38 -3.71 -13.94
N LYS A 50 6.36 -2.38 -14.04
CA LYS A 50 5.32 -1.62 -14.75
C LYS A 50 5.91 -0.96 -16.00
N ASP A 51 5.09 -0.85 -17.02
CA ASP A 51 5.38 0.00 -18.16
C ASP A 51 5.38 1.47 -17.73
N GLY A 52 6.45 2.20 -18.03
CA GLY A 52 6.64 3.58 -17.56
C GLY A 52 5.68 4.61 -18.19
N GLY A 53 5.09 4.31 -19.35
CA GLY A 53 4.15 5.22 -20.03
C GLY A 53 2.71 4.99 -19.60
N THR A 54 2.30 3.73 -19.47
CA THR A 54 0.90 3.33 -19.23
C THR A 54 0.61 2.95 -17.78
N GLY A 55 1.64 2.62 -17.00
CA GLY A 55 1.51 2.10 -15.64
C GLY A 55 0.98 0.66 -15.57
N ARG A 56 0.79 -0.02 -16.70
CA ARG A 56 0.36 -1.41 -16.79
C ARG A 56 1.44 -2.35 -16.23
N LEU A 57 1.05 -3.39 -15.51
CA LEU A 57 1.97 -4.43 -15.06
C LEU A 57 2.45 -5.25 -16.26
N LEU A 58 3.77 -5.33 -16.46
CA LEU A 58 4.41 -6.17 -17.46
C LEU A 58 4.79 -7.54 -16.88
N LYS A 59 5.15 -7.56 -15.59
CA LYS A 59 5.55 -8.78 -14.88
C LYS A 59 5.21 -8.67 -13.41
N VAL A 60 4.49 -9.65 -12.90
CA VAL A 60 4.09 -9.72 -11.48
C VAL A 60 5.24 -10.28 -10.66
N THR A 61 5.66 -9.55 -9.63
CA THR A 61 6.66 -9.98 -8.63
C THR A 61 6.01 -10.37 -7.31
N ARG A 62 4.81 -9.85 -7.03
CA ARG A 62 3.96 -10.24 -5.91
C ARG A 62 2.51 -10.23 -6.35
N SER A 63 1.85 -11.39 -6.30
CA SER A 63 0.42 -11.47 -6.56
C SER A 63 -0.37 -10.97 -5.36
N ALA A 64 -1.41 -10.18 -5.62
CA ALA A 64 -2.42 -9.87 -4.62
C ALA A 64 -3.41 -11.04 -4.45
N PRO A 65 -4.02 -11.21 -3.27
CA PRO A 65 -5.04 -12.23 -3.03
C PRO A 65 -6.33 -11.91 -3.80
N SER A 66 -7.05 -12.93 -4.28
CA SER A 66 -8.36 -12.76 -4.92
C SER A 66 -9.44 -12.35 -3.91
N ILE A 67 -10.60 -11.92 -4.42
CA ILE A 67 -11.76 -11.58 -3.58
C ILE A 67 -12.28 -12.79 -2.79
N ASP A 68 -12.13 -14.02 -3.31
CA ASP A 68 -12.53 -15.24 -2.60
C ASP A 68 -11.68 -15.50 -1.35
N VAL A 69 -10.47 -14.92 -1.30
CA VAL A 69 -9.58 -15.00 -0.12
C VAL A 69 -9.86 -13.86 0.84
N THR A 70 -10.06 -12.64 0.36
CA THR A 70 -10.20 -11.45 1.21
C THR A 70 -11.62 -11.22 1.69
N GLY A 71 -12.63 -11.51 0.87
CA GLY A 71 -14.05 -11.34 1.19
C GLY A 71 -14.47 -12.02 2.49
N PRO A 72 -14.14 -13.31 2.73
CA PRO A 72 -14.45 -13.98 3.99
C PRO A 72 -13.82 -13.33 5.23
N LEU A 73 -12.66 -12.67 5.11
CA LEU A 73 -11.98 -12.01 6.23
C LEU A 73 -12.76 -10.79 6.73
N ILE A 74 -13.61 -10.20 5.89
CA ILE A 74 -14.49 -9.06 6.21
C ILE A 74 -15.97 -9.43 6.02
N GLY A 75 -16.31 -10.72 6.08
CA GLY A 75 -17.65 -11.24 5.79
C GLY A 75 -18.75 -10.77 6.73
N ASP A 76 -18.39 -10.25 7.91
CA ASP A 76 -19.34 -9.65 8.85
C ASP A 76 -19.85 -8.27 8.38
N PHE A 77 -19.12 -7.60 7.48
CA PHE A 77 -19.37 -6.20 7.13
C PHE A 77 -20.02 -6.06 5.76
N GLU A 78 -20.79 -4.99 5.58
CA GLU A 78 -21.32 -4.63 4.27
C GLU A 78 -20.22 -4.05 3.38
N TRP A 79 -20.00 -4.66 2.22
CA TRP A 79 -18.99 -4.21 1.28
C TRP A 79 -19.30 -4.55 -0.17
N ILE A 80 -18.82 -3.72 -1.09
CA ILE A 80 -18.84 -3.99 -2.54
C ILE A 80 -17.42 -4.01 -3.07
N ALA A 81 -17.03 -5.10 -3.72
CA ALA A 81 -15.76 -5.24 -4.40
C ALA A 81 -15.93 -5.16 -5.92
N ASN A 82 -15.02 -4.45 -6.58
CA ASN A 82 -15.04 -4.29 -8.04
C ASN A 82 -13.62 -4.48 -8.58
N SER A 83 -13.46 -5.27 -9.64
CA SER A 83 -12.25 -5.22 -10.46
C SER A 83 -11.98 -3.77 -10.90
N THR A 84 -10.72 -3.32 -10.82
CA THR A 84 -10.34 -1.97 -11.25
C THR A 84 -9.45 -2.00 -12.49
N HIS A 85 -9.09 -0.82 -12.99
CA HIS A 85 -8.34 -0.70 -14.23
C HIS A 85 -6.96 -1.37 -14.06
N TRP A 86 -6.62 -2.29 -14.97
CA TRP A 86 -5.49 -3.24 -14.89
C TRP A 86 -5.70 -4.52 -14.06
N HIS A 87 -6.95 -4.88 -13.76
CA HIS A 87 -7.27 -6.26 -13.41
C HIS A 87 -7.08 -7.17 -14.63
N GLU A 88 -6.00 -7.94 -14.67
CA GLU A 88 -5.66 -8.85 -15.76
C GLU A 88 -5.17 -10.21 -15.22
N PRO A 89 -6.08 -11.07 -14.74
CA PRO A 89 -5.72 -12.38 -14.19
C PRO A 89 -4.93 -13.26 -15.16
N GLY A 90 -5.14 -13.09 -16.48
CA GLY A 90 -4.40 -13.82 -17.52
C GLY A 90 -2.88 -13.63 -17.48
N ILE A 91 -2.38 -12.54 -16.89
CA ILE A 91 -0.94 -12.31 -16.63
C ILE A 91 -0.60 -12.33 -15.12
N GLY A 92 -1.53 -12.79 -14.28
CA GLY A 92 -1.41 -12.83 -12.82
C GLY A 92 -1.62 -11.48 -12.12
N ALA A 93 -2.05 -10.44 -12.83
CA ALA A 93 -2.26 -9.11 -12.27
C ALA A 93 -3.66 -9.02 -11.64
N ILE A 94 -3.74 -9.14 -10.33
CA ILE A 94 -4.98 -8.99 -9.57
C ILE A 94 -5.05 -7.56 -9.06
N LYS A 95 -6.08 -6.83 -9.49
CA LYS A 95 -6.36 -5.49 -9.00
C LYS A 95 -7.85 -5.24 -8.79
N TYR A 96 -8.26 -4.88 -7.58
CA TYR A 96 -9.65 -4.57 -7.28
C TYR A 96 -9.76 -3.59 -6.11
N ARG A 97 -10.94 -3.03 -5.96
CA ARG A 97 -11.27 -2.12 -4.88
C ARG A 97 -12.42 -2.67 -4.06
N ILE A 98 -12.26 -2.68 -2.74
CA ILE A 98 -13.34 -2.92 -1.79
C ILE A 98 -13.82 -1.55 -1.27
N SER A 99 -15.12 -1.30 -1.38
CA SER A 99 -15.78 -0.16 -0.73
C SER A 99 -16.57 -0.67 0.46
N ILE A 100 -16.34 -0.12 1.64
CA ILE A 100 -16.98 -0.52 2.90
C ILE A 100 -17.76 0.67 3.46
N LEU A 101 -18.98 0.40 3.93
CA LEU A 101 -19.82 1.38 4.60
C LEU A 101 -19.45 1.45 6.09
N PRO A 102 -18.95 2.57 6.62
CA PRO A 102 -18.75 2.75 8.06
C PRO A 102 -20.06 3.07 8.78
N ASP A 103 -20.14 2.79 10.08
CA ASP A 103 -21.31 3.12 10.93
C ASP A 103 -21.42 4.62 11.28
N ARG A 104 -20.31 5.35 11.12
CA ARG A 104 -20.22 6.81 11.23
C ARG A 104 -19.11 7.36 10.33
N ASP A 105 -19.10 8.68 10.18
CA ASP A 105 -17.99 9.39 9.56
C ASP A 105 -16.66 9.13 10.30
N ILE A 106 -15.58 9.00 9.55
CA ILE A 106 -14.21 8.81 10.03
C ILE A 106 -13.51 10.16 10.07
N LEU A 107 -12.92 10.50 11.22
CA LEU A 107 -12.21 11.76 11.41
C LEU A 107 -10.77 11.70 10.87
N PRO A 108 -10.11 12.84 10.65
CA PRO A 108 -8.77 12.87 10.05
C PRO A 108 -7.71 12.09 10.83
N ASP A 109 -7.75 12.13 12.17
CA ASP A 109 -6.83 11.40 13.04
C ASP A 109 -7.19 9.91 13.19
N GLU A 110 -8.38 9.51 12.75
CA GLU A 110 -8.90 8.15 12.81
C GLU A 110 -8.64 7.35 11.54
N HIS A 111 -8.51 8.03 10.39
CA HIS A 111 -8.38 7.41 9.07
C HIS A 111 -7.21 6.43 8.98
N LYS A 112 -6.00 6.86 9.35
CA LYS A 112 -4.82 5.98 9.32
C LYS A 112 -4.96 4.78 10.28
N PRO A 113 -5.39 4.95 11.55
CA PRO A 113 -5.71 3.82 12.42
C PRO A 113 -6.70 2.81 11.80
N VAL A 114 -7.81 3.28 11.24
CA VAL A 114 -8.81 2.39 10.60
C VAL A 114 -8.17 1.58 9.48
N LEU A 115 -7.37 2.21 8.61
CA LEU A 115 -6.68 1.54 7.52
C LEU A 115 -5.63 0.52 8.00
N GLU A 116 -4.91 0.78 9.10
CA GLU A 116 -3.98 -0.21 9.67
C GLU A 116 -4.69 -1.44 10.21
N ALA A 117 -5.83 -1.26 10.90
CA ALA A 117 -6.62 -2.38 11.40
C ALA A 117 -7.24 -3.21 10.26
N LEU A 118 -7.73 -2.54 9.21
CA LEU A 118 -8.23 -3.22 8.01
C LEU A 118 -7.11 -3.94 7.23
N ASP A 119 -5.93 -3.34 7.10
CA ASP A 119 -4.78 -4.00 6.46
C ASP A 119 -4.36 -5.24 7.23
N GLU A 120 -4.31 -5.17 8.57
CA GLU A 120 -4.05 -6.35 9.41
C GLU A 120 -5.10 -7.44 9.19
N GLN A 121 -6.39 -7.08 9.24
CA GLN A 121 -7.50 -8.02 9.04
C GLN A 121 -7.49 -8.67 7.66
N LEU A 122 -7.05 -7.95 6.63
CA LEU A 122 -6.93 -8.44 5.25
C LEU A 122 -5.57 -9.10 4.96
N GLY A 123 -4.70 -9.25 5.96
CA GLY A 123 -3.41 -9.95 5.83
C GLY A 123 -2.28 -9.13 5.19
N GLY A 124 -2.31 -7.80 5.30
CA GLY A 124 -1.22 -6.92 4.85
C GLY A 124 -1.16 -6.75 3.33
N CYS A 125 -2.30 -6.78 2.64
CA CYS A 125 -2.39 -6.75 1.18
C CYS A 125 -2.86 -5.42 0.61
N LEU A 126 -3.16 -4.41 1.43
CA LEU A 126 -3.66 -3.13 0.95
C LEU A 126 -2.57 -2.30 0.26
N ASP A 127 -2.97 -1.56 -0.76
CA ASP A 127 -2.09 -0.58 -1.40
C ASP A 127 -1.96 0.68 -0.53
N ARG A 128 -0.86 0.76 0.22
CA ARG A 128 -0.57 1.88 1.14
C ARG A 128 -0.41 3.22 0.43
N ASP A 129 -0.08 3.23 -0.85
CA ASP A 129 0.02 4.47 -1.64
C ASP A 129 -1.37 5.13 -1.84
N ALA A 130 -2.45 4.36 -1.66
CA ALA A 130 -3.83 4.84 -1.74
C ALA A 130 -4.40 5.30 -0.38
N TRP A 131 -3.58 5.38 0.66
CA TRP A 131 -4.02 5.77 2.01
C TRP A 131 -4.16 7.27 2.30
N PRO A 132 -3.65 8.23 1.50
CA PRO A 132 -3.88 9.66 1.77
C PRO A 132 -5.35 9.96 2.04
N LEU A 133 -5.60 10.83 3.02
CA LEU A 133 -6.96 11.11 3.49
C LEU A 133 -7.84 11.70 2.38
N SER A 134 -7.25 12.55 1.54
CA SER A 134 -7.85 13.18 0.39
C SER A 134 -7.85 12.32 -0.87
N GLN A 135 -7.47 11.03 -0.77
CA GLN A 135 -7.46 10.13 -1.91
C GLN A 135 -8.87 10.00 -2.49
N ALA A 136 -9.00 10.40 -3.76
CA ALA A 136 -10.18 10.13 -4.55
C ALA A 136 -9.90 9.02 -5.55
N PHE A 137 -10.95 8.27 -5.84
CA PHE A 137 -10.86 7.06 -6.62
C PHE A 137 -11.73 7.19 -7.86
N TYR A 138 -11.15 6.91 -9.02
CA TYR A 138 -11.95 6.77 -10.24
C TYR A 138 -12.97 5.65 -10.06
N ALA A 139 -14.17 5.83 -10.62
CA ALA A 139 -15.16 4.78 -10.74
C ALA A 139 -14.49 3.52 -11.33
N PRO A 140 -14.69 2.32 -10.73
CA PRO A 140 -14.09 1.09 -11.22
C PRO A 140 -14.38 0.88 -12.71
N SER A 141 -13.32 0.59 -13.47
CA SER A 141 -13.41 0.26 -14.89
C SER A 141 -12.45 -0.86 -15.22
N CYS A 142 -12.74 -1.62 -16.28
CA CYS A 142 -11.84 -2.65 -16.80
C CYS A 142 -11.48 -2.30 -18.27
N PRO A 143 -10.23 -2.54 -18.72
CA PRO A 143 -9.91 -2.40 -20.13
C PRO A 143 -10.65 -3.45 -20.98
N ALA A 144 -10.94 -3.12 -22.23
CA ALA A 144 -11.81 -3.93 -23.09
C ALA A 144 -11.33 -5.37 -23.28
N HIS A 145 -10.01 -5.60 -23.36
CA HIS A 145 -9.42 -6.92 -23.53
C HIS A 145 -9.48 -7.82 -22.28
N ALA A 146 -9.79 -7.24 -21.11
CA ALA A 146 -9.92 -7.97 -19.85
C ALA A 146 -11.37 -7.94 -19.32
N ALA A 147 -12.33 -7.48 -20.11
CA ALA A 147 -13.72 -7.31 -19.68
C ALA A 147 -14.36 -8.63 -19.23
N GLN A 148 -13.97 -9.76 -19.82
CA GLN A 148 -14.42 -11.10 -19.41
C GLN A 148 -13.97 -11.50 -18.01
N ASP A 149 -12.90 -10.89 -17.50
CA ASP A 149 -12.33 -11.16 -16.18
C ASP A 149 -12.79 -10.13 -15.13
N ALA A 150 -13.60 -9.14 -15.54
CA ALA A 150 -14.16 -8.15 -14.64
C ALA A 150 -15.19 -8.78 -13.69
N PHE A 151 -15.22 -8.33 -12.44
CA PHE A 151 -16.16 -8.83 -11.45
C PHE A 151 -16.67 -7.74 -10.52
N ILE A 152 -17.94 -7.88 -10.11
CA ILE A 152 -18.56 -7.23 -8.97
C ILE A 152 -18.91 -8.32 -7.98
N ALA A 153 -18.52 -8.11 -6.73
CA ALA A 153 -18.97 -8.92 -5.61
C ALA A 153 -19.56 -8.00 -4.54
N HIS A 154 -20.61 -8.46 -3.89
CA HIS A 154 -21.27 -7.73 -2.82
C HIS A 154 -21.52 -8.70 -1.67
N ASN A 155 -21.21 -8.25 -0.47
CA ASN A 155 -21.61 -8.91 0.76
C ASN A 155 -22.51 -7.98 1.56
N THR A 156 -23.69 -8.49 1.92
CA THR A 156 -24.57 -7.80 2.86
C THR A 156 -24.15 -8.16 4.28
N GLY A 157 -23.91 -7.14 5.09
CA GLY A 157 -23.47 -7.30 6.48
C GLY A 157 -23.88 -6.08 7.29
N ARG A 158 -23.19 -5.85 8.42
CA ARG A 158 -23.36 -4.61 9.19
C ARG A 158 -22.36 -3.55 8.72
N PRO A 159 -22.63 -2.25 8.95
CA PRO A 159 -21.61 -1.23 8.76
C PRO A 159 -20.35 -1.50 9.61
N LEU A 160 -19.19 -1.04 9.14
CA LEU A 160 -17.92 -1.17 9.85
C LEU A 160 -17.95 -0.35 11.14
N PRO A 161 -17.72 -0.95 12.32
CA PRO A 161 -17.72 -0.22 13.58
C PRO A 161 -16.44 0.61 13.74
N VAL A 162 -16.48 1.91 13.39
CA VAL A 162 -15.29 2.74 13.25
C VAL A 162 -14.47 2.77 14.55
N ASP A 163 -15.10 2.96 15.70
CA ASP A 163 -14.41 3.05 16.99
C ASP A 163 -13.59 1.81 17.35
N VAL A 164 -14.09 0.62 16.98
CA VAL A 164 -13.38 -0.65 17.23
C VAL A 164 -12.11 -0.71 16.38
N PHE A 165 -12.19 -0.33 15.11
CA PHE A 165 -11.05 -0.31 14.19
C PHE A 165 -10.05 0.81 14.53
N VAL A 166 -10.52 1.98 14.96
CA VAL A 166 -9.66 3.05 15.46
C VAL A 166 -8.86 2.58 16.67
N ALA A 167 -9.53 1.97 17.66
CA ALA A 167 -8.87 1.45 18.85
C ALA A 167 -7.80 0.42 18.50
N ARG A 168 -8.13 -0.54 17.60
CA ARG A 168 -7.17 -1.55 17.13
C ARG A 168 -6.00 -0.93 16.36
N GLY A 169 -6.29 -0.03 15.43
CA GLY A 169 -5.28 0.65 14.63
C GLY A 169 -4.28 1.45 15.46
N ARG A 170 -4.76 2.15 16.49
CA ARG A 170 -3.90 2.87 17.44
C ARG A 170 -2.97 1.92 18.20
N GLN A 171 -3.42 0.73 18.58
CA GLN A 171 -2.55 -0.29 19.18
C GLN A 171 -1.45 -0.74 18.23
N ILE A 172 -1.78 -1.00 16.96
CA ILE A 172 -0.81 -1.39 15.92
C ILE A 172 0.26 -0.30 15.75
N LEU A 173 -0.16 0.96 15.64
CA LEU A 173 0.74 2.10 15.48
C LEU A 173 1.66 2.27 16.69
N ALA A 174 1.11 2.23 17.91
CA ALA A 174 1.90 2.32 19.13
C ALA A 174 2.93 1.19 19.26
N ALA A 175 2.56 -0.05 18.89
CA ALA A 175 3.48 -1.18 18.90
C ALA A 175 4.65 -0.99 17.92
N ARG A 176 4.40 -0.43 16.72
CA ARG A 176 5.46 -0.13 15.74
C ARG A 176 6.39 0.97 16.20
N GLU A 177 5.86 2.01 16.84
CA GLU A 177 6.68 3.09 17.43
C GLU A 177 7.60 2.55 18.52
N GLN A 178 7.10 1.66 19.39
CA GLN A 178 7.90 1.02 20.42
C GLN A 178 9.02 0.15 19.82
N LEU A 179 8.72 -0.66 18.80
CA LEU A 179 9.72 -1.48 18.10
C LEU A 179 10.81 -0.61 17.44
N SER A 180 10.41 0.50 16.80
CA SER A 180 11.34 1.45 16.20
C SER A 180 12.25 2.08 17.26
N ALA A 181 11.68 2.53 18.38
CA ALA A 181 12.45 3.11 19.49
C ALA A 181 13.43 2.10 20.12
N GLN A 182 13.02 0.84 20.27
CA GLN A 182 13.90 -0.24 20.75
C GLN A 182 15.01 -0.58 19.75
N SER A 183 14.74 -0.53 18.45
CA SER A 183 15.77 -0.74 17.41
C SER A 183 16.81 0.38 17.41
N VAL A 184 16.43 1.62 17.73
CA VAL A 184 17.36 2.74 17.89
C VAL A 184 18.17 2.60 19.20
N ALA A 185 17.54 2.13 20.28
CA ALA A 185 18.21 1.92 21.56
C ALA A 185 19.20 0.73 21.55
N ASN A 186 18.94 -0.29 20.71
CA ASN A 186 19.80 -1.46 20.53
C ASN A 186 20.77 -1.33 19.34
N ALA A 187 20.85 -0.17 18.71
CA ALA A 187 21.89 0.09 17.73
C ALA A 187 23.26 -0.01 18.43
N SER A 188 24.14 -0.85 17.89
CA SER A 188 25.55 -0.98 18.29
C SER A 188 26.19 0.40 18.52
N PRO A 189 27.21 0.51 19.42
CA PRO A 189 27.89 1.78 19.65
C PRO A 189 28.24 2.44 18.33
N GLN A 190 27.95 3.75 18.23
CA GLN A 190 28.19 4.57 17.04
C GLN A 190 29.52 4.16 16.38
N PRO A 191 29.55 3.96 15.05
CA PRO A 191 30.79 3.64 14.37
C PRO A 191 31.83 4.68 14.75
N VAL A 192 32.98 4.21 15.20
CA VAL A 192 34.07 5.08 15.62
C VAL A 192 34.60 5.68 14.33
N ARG A 193 34.15 6.90 14.00
CA ARG A 193 34.64 7.60 12.80
C ARG A 193 36.16 7.64 12.84
N ILE A 194 36.80 6.82 12.00
CA ILE A 194 38.23 6.85 11.79
C ILE A 194 38.56 8.25 11.23
N PRO A 195 39.38 9.06 11.90
CA PRO A 195 39.68 10.40 11.42
C PRO A 195 40.39 10.33 10.06
N GLU A 196 40.02 11.21 9.12
CA GLU A 196 40.64 11.31 7.79
C GLU A 196 42.06 11.91 7.87
N THR A 197 42.99 11.17 8.47
CA THR A 197 44.40 11.53 8.50
C THR A 197 45.11 10.92 7.29
N PRO A 198 46.24 11.52 6.82
CA PRO A 198 47.05 10.95 5.74
C PRO A 198 47.58 9.53 6.02
N GLU A 199 47.59 9.11 7.29
CA GLU A 199 48.01 7.77 7.71
C GLU A 199 46.86 6.76 7.61
N ASN A 200 45.66 7.15 8.06
CA ASN A 200 44.46 6.33 7.93
C ASN A 200 44.03 6.16 6.47
N ILE A 201 44.17 7.21 5.64
CA ILE A 201 43.92 7.13 4.19
C ILE A 201 44.84 6.08 3.55
N ARG A 202 46.13 6.08 3.88
CA ARG A 202 47.08 5.08 3.36
C ARG A 202 46.75 3.65 3.79
N ILE A 203 46.25 3.46 5.01
CA ILE A 203 45.81 2.15 5.50
C ILE A 203 44.60 1.64 4.69
N VAL A 204 43.60 2.50 4.48
CA VAL A 204 42.39 2.17 3.71
C VAL A 204 42.73 1.89 2.24
N GLU A 205 43.57 2.72 1.61
CA GLU A 205 44.05 2.51 0.25
C GLU A 205 44.79 1.17 0.10
N GLY A 206 45.62 0.81 1.08
CA GLY A 206 46.31 -0.48 1.12
C GLY A 206 45.35 -1.68 1.23
N MET A 207 44.31 -1.57 2.05
CA MET A 207 43.28 -2.61 2.20
C MET A 207 42.47 -2.79 0.91
N LEU A 208 42.11 -1.70 0.24
CA LEU A 208 41.36 -1.74 -1.01
C LEU A 208 42.20 -2.26 -2.18
N ALA A 209 43.49 -1.93 -2.23
CA ALA A 209 44.42 -2.43 -3.24
C ALA A 209 44.73 -3.94 -3.11
N ALA A 210 44.53 -4.51 -1.91
CA ALA A 210 44.77 -5.94 -1.65
C ALA A 210 43.64 -6.86 -2.17
N ILE A 211 42.50 -6.32 -2.61
CA ILE A 211 41.39 -7.10 -3.16
C ILE A 211 41.39 -7.02 -4.69
N PRO A 212 41.38 -8.16 -5.41
CA PRO A 212 41.22 -8.13 -6.85
C PRO A 212 39.90 -7.46 -7.25
N ALA A 213 39.94 -6.55 -8.22
CA ALA A 213 38.74 -5.88 -8.75
C ALA A 213 37.69 -6.87 -9.32
N SER A 214 38.11 -8.08 -9.68
CA SER A 214 37.25 -9.17 -10.16
C SER A 214 36.86 -10.18 -9.06
N GLY A 215 37.14 -9.90 -7.79
CA GLY A 215 36.86 -10.80 -6.67
C GLY A 215 35.37 -10.89 -6.30
N ASP A 216 35.01 -11.97 -5.60
CA ASP A 216 33.64 -12.19 -5.12
C ASP A 216 33.14 -11.06 -4.22
N ARG A 217 31.82 -10.83 -4.24
CA ARG A 217 31.14 -9.75 -3.49
C ARG A 217 31.35 -9.81 -1.98
N GLY A 218 31.57 -11.00 -1.41
CA GLY A 218 31.77 -11.21 0.03
C GLY A 218 33.00 -10.47 0.58
N PRO A 219 34.21 -10.81 0.10
CA PRO A 219 35.44 -10.11 0.48
C PRO A 219 35.39 -8.59 0.29
N TRP A 220 34.79 -8.11 -0.81
CA TRP A 220 34.59 -6.68 -1.07
C TRP A 220 33.73 -6.01 -0.01
N ARG A 221 32.61 -6.64 0.36
CA ARG A 221 31.72 -6.14 1.40
C ARG A 221 32.42 -6.05 2.76
N ASP A 222 33.20 -7.07 3.11
CA ASP A 222 33.81 -7.15 4.43
C ASP A 222 34.93 -6.09 4.60
N VAL A 223 35.70 -5.79 3.53
CA VAL A 223 36.68 -4.70 3.56
C VAL A 223 36.02 -3.32 3.56
N VAL A 224 35.03 -3.09 2.69
CA VAL A 224 34.30 -1.81 2.67
C VAL A 224 33.62 -1.54 4.02
N TRP A 225 33.13 -2.59 4.70
CA TRP A 225 32.58 -2.40 6.04
C TRP A 225 33.62 -2.18 7.13
N SER A 226 34.80 -2.78 7.04
CA SER A 226 35.88 -2.54 8.00
C SER A 226 36.46 -1.12 7.95
N THR A 227 36.26 -0.39 6.84
CA THR A 227 36.76 0.99 6.66
C THR A 227 35.70 2.06 6.93
N ALA A 228 34.42 1.67 7.01
CA ALA A 228 33.29 2.56 7.27
C ALA A 228 32.78 2.49 8.73
N CYS A 229 33.41 1.69 9.59
CA CYS A 229 33.07 1.49 11.00
C CYS A 229 34.14 2.04 11.95
#